data_AF-A0A6A7B5U1-F1
#
_entry.id   AF-A0A6A7B5U1-F1
#
_cell.length_a   1.000
_cell.length_b   1.000
_cell.length_c   1.000
_cell.angle_alpha   90.00
_cell.angle_beta   90.00
_cell.angle_gamma   90.00
#
_symmetry.space_group_name_H-M   'P 1'
#
loop_
_entity.id
_entity.type
_entity.pdbx_description
1 polymer ?
#
loop_
_entity_poly.entity_id
_entity_poly.type
_entity_poly.pdbx_seq_one_letter_code
_entity_poly.pdbx_strand_id
1 'polypeptide(L)'
;MGFGLILKQTWNKGDVLGVYLGELIPYRSYNTDYCHEVNIGPDFSGHSRKTGSTTAVEDTAYIDAGTHGNYARFCNHLCDNNANIVEARVGYERVLASITGRAIQVGEQVRDDYGEDYFHGRSCACGSLRCRYPAPLQGGDQDMML
;
A
#
# COMPACT_ATOMS: atom_id res chain seq x y z
N MET A 1 -6.50 7.82 -10.79
CA MET A 1 -5.48 8.35 -9.86
C MET A 1 -5.67 9.85 -9.75
N GLY A 2 -5.61 10.40 -8.54
CA GLY A 2 -5.81 11.82 -8.22
C GLY A 2 -4.47 12.51 -7.93
N PHE A 3 -4.30 13.03 -6.70
CA PHE A 3 -3.02 13.58 -6.24
C PHE A 3 -1.90 12.53 -6.14
N GLY A 4 -0.66 12.98 -6.03
CA GLY A 4 0.51 12.11 -5.97
C GLY A 4 1.72 12.76 -5.32
N LEU A 5 2.66 11.94 -4.85
CA LEU A 5 3.89 12.40 -4.17
C LEU A 5 5.06 12.53 -5.14
N ILE A 6 5.52 13.76 -5.40
CA ILE A 6 6.67 14.05 -6.25
C ILE A 6 7.87 14.46 -5.40
N LEU A 7 9.03 13.84 -5.62
CA LEU A 7 10.23 14.16 -4.85
C LEU A 7 10.87 15.48 -5.28
N LYS A 8 11.33 16.25 -4.29
CA LYS A 8 12.04 17.53 -4.50
C LYS A 8 13.57 17.40 -4.48
N GLN A 9 14.08 16.20 -4.19
CA GLN A 9 15.50 15.84 -4.22
C GLN A 9 15.62 14.36 -4.55
N THR A 10 16.83 13.90 -4.88
CA THR A 10 17.10 12.48 -5.09
C THR A 10 17.25 11.76 -3.76
N TRP A 11 16.69 10.55 -3.67
CA TRP A 11 16.78 9.67 -2.50
C TRP A 11 17.44 8.35 -2.91
N ASN A 12 18.23 7.77 -2.01
CA ASN A 12 18.89 6.48 -2.21
C ASN A 12 17.95 5.33 -1.87
N LYS A 13 18.33 4.11 -2.24
CA LYS A 13 17.66 2.89 -1.80
C LYS A 13 17.80 2.74 -0.27
N GLY A 14 16.70 2.41 0.41
CA GLY A 14 16.66 2.16 1.85
C GLY A 14 16.44 3.42 2.69
N ASP A 15 16.32 4.59 2.07
CA ASP A 15 16.00 5.82 2.79
C ASP A 15 14.53 5.80 3.24
N VAL A 16 14.28 6.33 4.44
CA VAL A 16 12.95 6.39 5.06
C VAL A 16 12.25 7.67 4.64
N LEU A 17 11.21 7.54 3.80
CA LEU A 17 10.43 8.68 3.30
C LEU A 17 9.48 9.26 4.36
N GLY A 18 9.11 8.46 5.36
CA GLY A 18 8.24 8.85 6.46
C GLY A 18 7.30 7.73 6.87
N VAL A 19 6.50 7.99 7.90
CA VAL A 19 5.47 7.05 8.39
C VAL A 19 4.12 7.30 7.72
N TYR A 20 3.33 6.26 7.52
CA TYR A 20 1.93 6.36 7.13
C TYR A 20 1.08 6.59 8.38
N LEU A 21 0.53 7.80 8.54
CA LEU A 21 -0.25 8.18 9.71
C LEU A 21 -1.73 8.23 9.39
N GLY A 22 -2.54 7.80 10.36
CA GLY A 22 -3.99 7.87 10.33
C GLY A 22 -4.61 7.49 11.67
N GLU A 23 -5.93 7.39 11.69
CA GLU A 23 -6.67 6.90 12.85
C GLU A 23 -6.52 5.37 12.94
N LEU A 24 -6.21 4.85 14.13
CA LEU A 24 -6.18 3.41 14.35
C LEU A 24 -7.61 2.92 14.58
N ILE A 25 -8.10 2.05 13.70
CA ILE A 25 -9.45 1.49 13.76
C ILE A 25 -9.40 -0.04 13.87
N PRO A 26 -10.31 -0.65 14.66
CA PRO A 26 -10.31 -2.09 14.90
C PRO A 26 -10.83 -2.91 13.71
N TYR A 27 -11.56 -2.29 12.79
CA TYR A 27 -12.15 -2.96 11.63
C TYR A 27 -11.93 -2.11 10.39
N ARG A 28 -11.71 -2.77 9.25
CA ARG A 28 -11.53 -2.11 7.95
C ARG A 28 -12.73 -1.22 7.65
N SER A 29 -12.49 0.04 7.31
CA SER A 29 -13.56 0.95 6.90
C SER A 29 -14.12 0.56 5.52
N TYR A 30 -15.34 1.01 5.20
CA TYR A 30 -15.94 0.74 3.89
C TYR A 30 -15.10 1.32 2.74
N ASN A 31 -14.50 2.48 2.97
CA ASN A 31 -13.57 3.09 2.03
C ASN A 31 -12.13 2.67 2.35
N THR A 32 -11.64 1.67 1.63
CA THR A 32 -10.28 1.14 1.83
C THR A 32 -9.20 1.94 1.10
N ASP A 33 -9.52 3.08 0.47
CA ASP A 33 -8.56 3.84 -0.35
C ASP A 33 -7.40 4.41 0.46
N TYR A 34 -7.60 4.58 1.77
CA TYR A 34 -6.62 5.16 2.70
C TYR A 34 -6.33 4.25 3.89
N CYS A 35 -6.61 2.95 3.76
CA CYS A 35 -6.45 1.98 4.82
C CYS A 35 -5.21 1.12 4.59
N HIS A 36 -4.33 1.05 5.59
CA HIS A 36 -3.31 0.01 5.67
C HIS A 36 -3.58 -0.91 6.86
N GLU A 37 -3.48 -2.21 6.63
CA GLU A 37 -3.51 -3.20 7.68
C GLU A 37 -2.22 -3.16 8.49
N VAL A 38 -2.34 -3.36 9.80
CA VAL A 38 -1.23 -3.46 10.73
C VAL A 38 -1.49 -4.59 11.70
N ASN A 39 -0.48 -5.42 11.93
CA ASN A 39 -0.58 -6.45 12.95
C ASN A 39 -0.62 -5.81 14.34
N ILE A 40 -1.49 -6.30 15.22
CA ILE A 40 -1.50 -5.96 16.66
C ILE A 40 -0.92 -7.16 17.41
N GLY A 41 -0.10 -6.85 18.41
CA GLY A 41 0.44 -7.87 19.31
C GLY A 41 1.89 -7.59 19.71
N PRO A 42 2.41 -8.41 20.62
CA PRO A 42 3.76 -8.24 21.16
C PRO A 42 4.86 -8.54 20.15
N ASP A 43 4.59 -9.38 19.15
CA ASP A 43 5.60 -9.87 18.21
C ASP A 43 5.69 -8.97 16.96
N PHE A 44 6.90 -8.51 16.63
CA PHE A 44 7.24 -7.75 15.42
C PHE A 44 7.54 -8.63 14.21
N SER A 45 7.69 -9.93 14.44
CA SER A 45 8.01 -10.85 13.37
C SER A 45 6.75 -11.09 12.55
N GLY A 46 6.76 -10.69 11.27
CA GLY A 46 5.87 -11.22 10.23
C GLY A 46 6.00 -12.74 10.01
N HIS A 47 6.51 -13.46 11.02
CA HIS A 47 6.26 -14.86 11.21
C HIS A 47 4.89 -14.94 11.85
N SER A 48 3.87 -15.02 11.00
CA SER A 48 2.66 -15.76 11.36
C SER A 48 3.15 -17.03 12.06
N ARG A 49 3.02 -17.10 13.39
CA ARG A 49 3.16 -18.37 14.07
C ARG A 49 2.01 -19.19 13.49
N LYS A 50 2.33 -20.02 12.49
CA LYS A 50 1.63 -21.27 12.24
C LYS A 50 1.86 -22.20 13.44
N THR A 51 1.63 -21.71 14.67
CA THR A 51 1.26 -22.59 15.77
C THR A 51 -0.06 -23.19 15.33
N GLY A 52 -0.11 -24.51 15.17
CA GLY A 52 -1.29 -25.27 14.77
C GLY A 52 -2.44 -25.23 15.78
N SER A 53 -2.70 -24.06 16.35
CA SER A 53 -3.86 -23.72 17.14
C SER A 53 -4.87 -23.08 16.20
N THR A 54 -5.97 -23.77 15.95
CA THR A 54 -7.10 -23.34 15.12
C THR A 54 -7.90 -22.15 15.70
N THR A 55 -7.27 -21.32 16.55
CA THR A 55 -7.92 -20.32 17.39
C THR A 55 -7.18 -18.99 17.55
N ALA A 56 -5.96 -18.83 17.03
CA ALA A 56 -5.30 -17.53 17.01
C ALA A 56 -5.70 -16.80 15.73
N VAL A 57 -6.80 -16.05 15.79
CA VAL A 57 -7.04 -14.97 14.82
C VAL A 57 -5.84 -14.03 14.97
N GLU A 58 -5.13 -13.76 13.88
CA GLU A 58 -4.15 -12.68 13.89
C GLU A 58 -4.92 -11.40 14.22
N ASP A 59 -4.67 -10.81 15.40
CA ASP A 59 -5.34 -9.57 15.79
C ASP A 59 -4.79 -8.46 14.90
N THR A 60 -5.46 -8.16 13.79
CA THR A 60 -5.09 -7.04 12.91
C THR A 60 -5.97 -5.83 13.18
N ALA A 61 -5.39 -4.65 12.99
CA ALA A 61 -6.12 -3.38 12.94
C ALA A 61 -5.78 -2.68 11.63
N TYR A 62 -6.38 -1.51 11.44
CA TYR A 62 -6.15 -0.69 10.26
C TYR A 62 -5.77 0.73 10.67
N ILE A 63 -4.83 1.31 9.96
CA ILE A 63 -4.56 2.75 9.98
C ILE A 63 -5.37 3.37 8.84
N ASP A 64 -6.36 4.18 9.16
CA ASP A 64 -7.21 4.89 8.20
C ASP A 64 -6.81 6.37 8.12
N ALA A 65 -6.24 6.76 6.97
CA ALA A 65 -5.84 8.15 6.70
C ALA A 65 -6.94 8.96 5.98
N GLY A 66 -8.18 8.50 5.97
CA GLY A 66 -9.30 9.12 5.25
C GLY A 66 -9.61 10.53 5.74
N THR A 67 -9.69 10.71 7.06
CA THR A 67 -10.04 11.96 7.76
C THR A 67 -8.81 12.69 8.29
N HIS A 68 -7.97 11.97 9.03
CA HIS A 68 -6.75 12.46 9.64
C HIS A 68 -5.58 11.64 9.14
N GLY A 69 -4.52 12.30 8.67
CA GLY A 69 -3.33 11.61 8.19
C GLY A 69 -2.24 12.60 7.79
N ASN A 70 -1.24 12.11 7.06
CA ASN A 70 -0.16 12.96 6.53
C ASN A 70 -0.04 12.81 5.00
N TYR A 71 1.04 13.36 4.43
CA TYR A 71 1.26 13.32 2.98
C TYR A 71 1.32 11.90 2.40
N ALA A 72 1.71 10.88 3.19
CA ALA A 72 1.87 9.51 2.71
C ALA A 72 0.58 8.93 2.10
N ARG A 73 -0.60 9.42 2.53
CA ARG A 73 -1.92 9.05 1.98
C ARG A 73 -2.09 9.32 0.48
N PHE A 74 -1.23 10.14 -0.12
CA PHE A 74 -1.25 10.46 -1.55
C PHE A 74 -0.26 9.63 -2.37
N CYS A 75 0.45 8.66 -1.76
CA CYS A 75 1.31 7.75 -2.50
C CYS A 75 0.44 6.85 -3.40
N ASN A 76 0.64 6.92 -4.72
CA ASN A 76 -0.14 6.13 -5.67
C ASN A 76 0.44 4.72 -5.81
N HIS A 77 -0.38 3.79 -6.31
CA HIS A 77 0.07 2.46 -6.65
C HIS A 77 0.93 2.41 -7.92
N LEU A 78 1.94 1.54 -7.91
CA LEU A 78 2.61 1.02 -9.10
C LEU A 78 2.95 -0.45 -8.89
N CYS A 79 2.56 -1.35 -9.81
CA CYS A 79 2.91 -2.78 -9.67
C CYS A 79 4.43 -3.04 -9.70
N ASP A 80 5.19 -2.11 -10.29
CA ASP A 80 6.65 -2.06 -10.30
C ASP A 80 7.13 -0.86 -9.48
N ASN A 81 6.73 -0.86 -8.22
CA ASN A 81 6.89 0.22 -7.25
C ASN A 81 8.35 0.61 -6.99
N ASN A 82 8.55 1.83 -6.49
CA ASN A 82 9.88 2.36 -6.13
C ASN A 82 10.04 2.61 -4.63
N ALA A 83 8.98 2.48 -3.84
CA ALA A 83 8.98 2.46 -2.39
C ALA A 83 8.04 1.36 -1.84
N ASN A 84 8.21 0.99 -0.58
CA ASN A 84 7.41 -0.04 0.08
C ASN A 84 7.00 0.45 1.47
N ILE A 85 5.77 0.13 1.87
CA ILE A 85 5.35 0.23 3.26
C ILE A 85 5.89 -0.99 4.02
N VAL A 86 6.60 -0.74 5.12
CA VAL A 86 7.14 -1.78 6.00
C VAL A 86 6.70 -1.52 7.44
N GLU A 87 6.46 -2.58 8.20
CA GLU A 87 6.31 -2.47 9.66
C GLU A 87 7.66 -2.11 10.29
N ALA A 88 7.65 -1.09 11.15
CA ALA A 88 8.80 -0.58 11.86
C ALA A 88 8.42 -0.13 13.28
N ARG A 89 9.40 0.37 14.04
CA ARG A 89 9.19 0.82 15.42
C ARG A 89 9.82 2.18 15.67
N VAL A 90 9.10 3.03 16.41
CA VAL A 90 9.63 4.27 16.98
C VAL A 90 9.44 4.21 18.49
N GLY A 91 10.53 3.97 19.23
CA GLY A 91 10.46 3.72 20.67
C GLY A 91 9.66 2.47 20.99
N TYR A 92 8.52 2.62 21.65
CA TYR A 92 7.61 1.51 21.96
C TYR A 92 6.51 1.32 20.91
N GLU A 93 6.28 2.31 20.05
CA GLU A 93 5.17 2.35 19.10
C GLU A 93 5.48 1.62 17.79
N ARG A 94 4.52 0.82 17.32
CA ARG A 94 4.56 0.21 15.98
C ARG A 94 4.10 1.23 14.95
N VAL A 95 4.80 1.32 13.84
CA VAL A 95 4.47 2.23 12.73
C VAL A 95 4.58 1.52 11.39
N LEU A 96 3.87 2.02 10.40
CA LEU A 96 4.09 1.69 9.00
C LEU A 96 4.96 2.77 8.38
N ALA A 97 6.15 2.40 7.89
CA ALA A 97 7.10 3.32 7.28
C ALA A 97 7.21 3.09 5.77
N SER A 98 7.17 4.15 4.98
CA SER A 98 7.49 4.10 3.55
C SER A 98 9.01 4.20 3.39
N ILE A 99 9.60 3.19 2.75
CA ILE A 99 11.04 3.07 2.51
C ILE A 99 11.29 2.87 1.02
N THR A 100 12.26 3.60 0.47
CA THR A 100 12.63 3.48 -0.94
C THR A 100 13.20 2.09 -1.26
N GLY A 101 12.64 1.42 -2.27
CA GLY A 101 13.12 0.12 -2.76
C GLY A 101 14.29 0.23 -3.75
N ARG A 102 14.47 1.41 -4.34
CA ARG A 102 15.59 1.80 -5.19
C ARG A 102 15.87 3.30 -5.06
N ALA A 103 16.92 3.80 -5.70
CA ALA A 103 17.09 5.25 -5.84
C ALA A 103 15.91 5.85 -6.62
N ILE A 104 15.39 6.98 -6.15
CA ILE A 104 14.28 7.73 -6.76
C ILE A 104 14.78 9.14 -7.05
N GLN A 105 14.65 9.58 -8.31
CA GLN A 105 15.21 10.86 -8.74
C GLN A 105 14.30 12.04 -8.37
N VAL A 106 14.88 13.24 -8.26
CA VAL A 106 14.11 14.47 -8.18
C VAL A 106 13.10 14.57 -9.34
N GLY A 107 11.88 14.99 -9.04
CA GLY A 107 10.77 15.07 -10.01
C GLY A 107 10.06 13.74 -10.28
N GLU A 108 10.59 12.60 -9.81
CA GLU A 108 9.90 11.31 -9.90
C GLU A 108 8.80 11.19 -8.84
N GLN A 109 7.73 10.45 -9.18
CA GLN A 109 6.67 10.12 -8.24
C GLN A 109 7.05 8.92 -7.36
N VAL A 110 6.86 9.04 -6.05
CA VAL A 110 6.88 7.90 -5.13
C VAL A 110 5.62 7.08 -5.34
N ARG A 111 5.80 5.77 -5.55
CA ARG A 111 4.71 4.83 -5.73
C ARG A 111 5.00 3.53 -5.00
N ASP A 112 4.00 3.05 -4.27
CA ASP A 112 4.04 1.85 -3.44
C ASP A 112 3.21 0.71 -4.08
N ASP A 113 3.36 -0.50 -3.55
CA ASP A 113 2.46 -1.61 -3.86
C ASP A 113 1.30 -1.62 -2.84
N TYR A 114 0.06 -1.60 -3.32
CA TYR A 114 -1.11 -1.63 -2.44
C TYR A 114 -1.51 -3.06 -2.04
N GLY A 115 -0.93 -4.08 -2.68
CA GLY A 115 -1.22 -5.48 -2.41
C GLY A 115 -2.52 -5.97 -3.05
N GLU A 116 -2.69 -7.30 -3.04
CA GLU A 116 -3.80 -7.99 -3.73
C GLU A 116 -5.17 -7.65 -3.14
N ASP A 117 -5.27 -7.54 -1.81
CA ASP A 117 -6.54 -7.25 -1.13
C ASP A 117 -7.15 -5.92 -1.53
N TYR A 118 -6.33 -4.91 -1.85
CA TYR A 118 -6.81 -3.63 -2.38
C TYR A 118 -7.44 -3.82 -3.76
N PHE A 119 -6.86 -4.67 -4.60
CA PHE A 119 -7.28 -4.89 -5.99
C PHE A 119 -8.37 -5.96 -6.14
N HIS A 120 -8.84 -6.58 -5.05
CA HIS A 120 -10.05 -7.39 -5.09
C HIS A 120 -11.26 -6.57 -5.55
N GLY A 121 -11.71 -6.83 -6.78
CA GLY A 121 -12.81 -6.11 -7.43
C GLY A 121 -12.43 -4.72 -7.98
N ARG A 122 -11.14 -4.37 -8.03
CA ARG A 122 -10.65 -3.09 -8.60
C ARG A 122 -9.65 -3.34 -9.72
N SER A 123 -9.65 -2.48 -10.74
CA SER A 123 -8.63 -2.48 -11.77
C SER A 123 -7.53 -1.47 -11.47
N CYS A 124 -6.30 -1.82 -11.82
CA CYS A 124 -5.13 -0.98 -11.69
C CYS A 124 -4.96 -0.10 -12.94
N ALA A 125 -4.67 1.18 -12.70
CA ALA A 125 -4.38 2.17 -13.73
C ALA A 125 -2.92 2.66 -13.68
N CYS A 126 -1.99 1.85 -13.17
CA CYS A 126 -0.62 2.29 -12.93
C CYS A 126 0.22 2.49 -14.22
N GLY A 127 -0.22 1.92 -15.35
CA GLY A 127 0.45 2.03 -16.64
C GLY A 127 1.75 1.23 -16.77
N SER A 128 2.10 0.39 -15.79
CA SER A 128 3.27 -0.48 -15.88
C SER A 128 3.07 -1.61 -16.90
N LEU A 129 4.09 -1.91 -17.70
CA LEU A 129 4.12 -3.12 -18.54
C LEU A 129 4.10 -4.42 -17.71
N ARG A 130 4.43 -4.33 -16.41
CA ARG A 130 4.39 -5.41 -15.44
C ARG A 130 3.16 -5.29 -14.51
N CYS A 131 2.06 -4.71 -15.00
CA CYS A 131 0.84 -4.56 -14.22
C CYS A 131 0.24 -5.92 -13.85
N ARG A 132 -0.03 -6.15 -12.56
CA ARG A 132 -0.62 -7.40 -12.05
C ARG A 132 -2.14 -7.41 -12.01
N TYR A 133 -2.77 -6.23 -12.01
CA TYR A 133 -4.23 -6.10 -11.87
C TYR A 133 -4.85 -5.30 -13.04
N PRO A 134 -4.57 -5.65 -14.31
CA PRO A 134 -5.12 -4.89 -15.44
C PRO A 134 -6.65 -4.94 -15.47
N ALA A 135 -7.28 -3.93 -16.07
CA ALA A 135 -8.69 -4.02 -16.39
C ALA A 135 -8.95 -5.23 -17.30
N PRO A 136 -10.12 -5.91 -17.17
CA PRO A 136 -10.50 -6.96 -18.11
C PRO A 136 -10.42 -6.44 -19.55
N LEU A 137 -9.89 -7.24 -20.46
CA LEU A 137 -9.95 -6.94 -21.88
C LEU A 137 -11.42 -6.81 -22.26
N GLN A 138 -11.86 -5.61 -22.67
CA GLN A 138 -13.18 -5.47 -23.29
C GLN A 138 -13.16 -6.30 -24.56
N GLY A 139 -14.06 -7.28 -24.66
CA GLY A 139 -14.21 -8.08 -25.87
C GLY A 139 -14.44 -7.14 -27.06
N GLY A 140 -13.59 -7.25 -28.07
CA GLY A 140 -13.73 -6.49 -29.31
C GLY A 140 -15.02 -6.86 -30.02
N ASP A 141 -15.56 -5.87 -30.74
CA ASP A 141 -16.71 -5.94 -31.63
C ASP A 141 -16.89 -7.31 -32.31
N GLN A 142 -18.01 -7.96 -31.99
CA GLN A 142 -18.70 -8.88 -32.89
C GLN A 142 -20.17 -8.49 -32.84
N ASP A 143 -20.59 -7.55 -33.69
CA ASP A 143 -21.28 -7.89 -34.93
C ASP A 143 -21.87 -6.61 -35.56
N MET A 144 -21.21 -6.12 -36.60
CA MET A 144 -21.82 -5.22 -37.58
C MET A 144 -21.40 -5.72 -38.95
N MET A 145 -22.12 -6.71 -39.49
CA MET A 145 -22.46 -6.80 -40.92
C MET A 145 -23.33 -8.05 -41.20
N LEU A 146 -24.54 -7.73 -41.69
CA LEU A 146 -25.55 -8.54 -42.40
C LEU A 146 -26.54 -9.37 -41.58
#